data_AF-A0A139NUN0-F1
#
_entry.id   AF-A0A139NUN0-F1
#
_cell.length_a   1.000
_cell.length_b   1.000
_cell.length_c   1.000
_cell.angle_alpha   90.00
_cell.angle_beta   90.00
_cell.angle_gamma   90.00
#
_symmetry.space_group_name_H-M   'P 1'
#
loop_
_entity.id
_entity.type
_entity.pdbx_description
1 polymer ?
#
loop_
_entity_poly.entity_id
_entity_poly.type
_entity_poly.pdbx_seq_one_letter_code
_entity_poly.pdbx_strand_id
1 'polypeptide(L)'
;MSEQIEQSLEVMGLKNLEKFNNKKDELKEFSEKIPKQSELPTVPQNEKMFGLVDIDYAVKGKDMNHLTEVIQDRMIEQNKNIKKIIQEFNTIYETFQILDDDYLKHISFSLNSAQAANQKALQGLKEIESYQNQNKELLNEVLNNEDTILKILNKHDSILQNFISQKNNQDYLQSQINKIEKNISDTSKYDELKLLITGYQSELKTVKAESAMLRKTMYIFIIFFVVLFILTLYWGIR
;
A
#
# COMPACT_ATOMS: atom_id res chain seq x y z
N MET A 1 2.27 -30.78 -9.27
CA MET A 1 3.05 -31.66 -8.37
C MET A 1 2.33 -31.88 -7.04
N SER A 2 1.75 -30.86 -6.38
CA SER A 2 0.94 -31.07 -5.16
C SER A 2 -0.33 -31.88 -5.41
N GLU A 3 -1.03 -31.63 -6.52
CA GLU A 3 -2.33 -32.26 -6.84
C GLU A 3 -2.23 -33.77 -7.12
N GLN A 4 -1.16 -34.22 -7.79
CA GLN A 4 -0.87 -35.64 -7.99
C GLN A 4 -0.48 -36.35 -6.67
N ILE A 5 0.18 -35.64 -5.76
CA ILE A 5 0.55 -36.20 -4.45
C ILE A 5 -0.71 -36.35 -3.58
N GLU A 6 -1.60 -35.36 -3.61
CA GLU A 6 -2.87 -35.37 -2.87
C GLU A 6 -3.80 -36.50 -3.35
N GLN A 7 -3.96 -36.66 -4.66
CA GLN A 7 -4.69 -37.81 -5.23
C GLN A 7 -4.05 -39.16 -4.85
N SER A 8 -2.71 -39.26 -4.85
CA SER A 8 -2.03 -40.50 -4.47
C SER A 8 -2.21 -40.84 -2.99
N LEU A 9 -2.28 -39.83 -2.11
CA LEU A 9 -2.51 -39.96 -0.68
C LEU A 9 -3.96 -40.36 -0.39
N GLU A 10 -4.93 -39.80 -1.12
CA GLU A 10 -6.34 -40.14 -0.99
C GLU A 10 -6.60 -41.60 -1.41
N VAL A 11 -6.04 -42.04 -2.54
CA VAL A 11 -6.14 -43.43 -3.02
C VAL A 11 -5.44 -44.41 -2.06
N MET A 12 -4.30 -44.01 -1.47
CA MET A 12 -3.59 -44.83 -0.48
C MET A 12 -4.39 -44.98 0.82
N GLY A 13 -4.94 -43.88 1.35
CA GLY A 13 -5.79 -43.89 2.54
C GLY A 13 -7.05 -44.73 2.36
N LEU A 14 -7.70 -44.65 1.20
CA LEU A 14 -8.86 -45.48 0.87
C LEU A 14 -8.53 -46.98 0.84
N LYS A 15 -7.38 -47.35 0.24
CA LYS A 15 -6.92 -48.74 0.16
C LYS A 15 -6.53 -49.30 1.53
N ASN A 16 -5.93 -48.49 2.39
CA ASN A 16 -5.57 -48.91 3.75
C ASN A 16 -6.81 -49.04 4.64
N LEU A 17 -7.80 -48.16 4.47
CA LEU A 17 -9.09 -48.24 5.16
C LEU A 17 -9.88 -49.50 4.77
N GLU A 18 -9.88 -49.86 3.48
CA GLU A 18 -10.48 -51.10 2.99
C GLU A 18 -9.81 -52.33 3.62
N LYS A 19 -8.48 -52.37 3.62
CA LYS A 19 -7.71 -53.46 4.28
C LYS A 19 -8.00 -53.54 5.78
N PHE A 20 -8.04 -52.40 6.46
CA PHE A 20 -8.37 -52.34 7.89
C PHE A 20 -9.77 -52.91 8.17
N ASN A 21 -10.77 -52.50 7.39
CA ASN A 21 -12.15 -52.98 7.57
C ASN A 21 -12.25 -54.49 7.30
N ASN A 22 -11.60 -55.00 6.25
CA ASN A 22 -11.58 -56.44 5.97
C ASN A 22 -10.98 -57.23 7.14
N LYS A 23 -9.86 -56.77 7.70
CA LYS A 23 -9.24 -57.43 8.86
C LYS A 23 -10.06 -57.33 10.14
N LYS A 24 -10.74 -56.20 10.35
CA LYS A 24 -11.68 -56.02 11.48
C LYS A 24 -12.83 -57.02 11.40
N ASP A 25 -13.37 -57.25 10.20
CA ASP A 25 -14.49 -58.17 10.00
C ASP A 25 -14.07 -59.64 10.16
N GLU A 26 -12.88 -60.02 9.68
CA GLU A 26 -12.26 -61.34 9.95
C GLU A 26 -12.14 -61.61 11.47
N LEU A 27 -11.69 -60.62 12.24
CA LEU A 27 -11.56 -60.72 13.69
C LEU A 27 -12.91 -60.84 14.42
N LYS A 28 -13.92 -60.12 13.94
CA LYS A 28 -15.27 -60.21 14.49
C LYS A 28 -15.86 -61.60 14.28
N GLU A 29 -15.77 -62.13 13.07
CA GLU A 29 -16.27 -63.47 12.73
C GLU A 29 -15.56 -64.56 13.54
N PHE A 30 -14.28 -64.39 13.83
CA PHE A 30 -13.53 -65.30 14.71
C PHE A 30 -14.02 -65.25 16.17
N SER A 31 -14.16 -64.05 16.75
CA SER A 31 -14.62 -63.86 18.14
C SER A 31 -15.96 -64.57 18.39
N GLU A 32 -16.84 -64.54 17.41
CA GLU A 32 -18.16 -65.17 17.47
C GLU A 32 -18.11 -66.71 17.32
N LYS A 33 -17.01 -67.27 16.78
CA LYS A 33 -16.84 -68.70 16.46
C LYS A 33 -15.98 -69.46 17.47
N ILE A 34 -15.61 -68.87 18.61
CA ILE A 34 -14.86 -69.57 19.65
C ILE A 34 -15.73 -70.69 20.24
N PRO A 35 -15.37 -71.97 20.09
CA PRO A 35 -16.20 -73.07 20.55
C PRO A 35 -16.29 -73.09 22.07
N LYS A 36 -17.49 -73.38 22.60
CA LYS A 36 -17.72 -73.57 24.03
C LYS A 36 -17.08 -74.88 24.50
N GLN A 37 -16.60 -74.88 25.75
CA GLN A 37 -16.07 -76.07 26.41
C GLN A 37 -17.14 -77.18 26.46
N SER A 38 -16.77 -78.41 26.10
CA SER A 38 -17.65 -79.59 26.12
C SER A 38 -17.12 -80.63 27.12
N GLU A 39 -18.00 -81.18 27.96
CA GLU A 39 -17.65 -82.13 29.04
C GLU A 39 -17.33 -83.52 28.50
N LEU A 40 -16.36 -84.24 29.09
CA LEU A 40 -15.97 -85.60 28.66
C LEU A 40 -17.11 -86.60 28.92
N PRO A 41 -17.28 -87.62 28.06
CA PRO A 41 -18.27 -88.67 28.31
C PRO A 41 -17.90 -89.44 29.57
N THR A 42 -18.91 -89.78 30.37
CA THR A 42 -18.76 -90.59 31.57
C THR A 42 -19.24 -92.01 31.31
N VAL A 43 -18.68 -92.97 32.06
CA VAL A 43 -19.13 -94.37 32.01
C VAL A 43 -20.33 -94.57 32.95
N PRO A 44 -21.19 -95.57 32.68
CA PRO A 44 -22.24 -95.97 33.62
C PRO A 44 -21.64 -96.28 34.99
N GLN A 45 -22.36 -95.96 36.06
CA GLN A 45 -21.90 -96.25 37.42
C GLN A 45 -22.26 -97.68 37.84
N ASN A 46 -23.37 -98.23 37.33
CA ASN A 46 -23.90 -99.55 37.71
C ASN A 46 -24.24 -100.41 36.47
N GLU A 47 -24.13 -101.73 36.60
CA GLU A 47 -24.74 -102.71 35.67
C GLU A 47 -25.65 -103.70 36.43
N LYS A 48 -26.53 -104.38 35.69
CA LYS A 48 -27.43 -105.37 36.27
C LYS A 48 -26.84 -106.77 36.22
N MET A 49 -26.62 -107.38 37.37
CA MET A 49 -26.31 -108.81 37.49
C MET A 49 -27.61 -109.62 37.38
N PHE A 50 -27.66 -110.57 36.45
CA PHE A 50 -28.85 -111.40 36.18
C PHE A 50 -30.15 -110.60 35.90
N GLY A 51 -30.02 -109.33 35.50
CA GLY A 51 -31.16 -108.45 35.19
C GLY A 51 -31.93 -107.89 36.40
N LEU A 52 -31.52 -108.20 37.64
CA LEU A 52 -32.30 -107.93 38.86
C LEU A 52 -31.54 -107.17 39.95
N VAL A 53 -30.23 -107.34 40.06
CA VAL A 53 -29.41 -106.73 41.12
C VAL A 53 -28.46 -105.71 40.51
N ASP A 54 -28.50 -104.47 41.00
CA ASP A 54 -27.53 -103.46 40.61
C ASP A 54 -26.19 -103.77 41.28
N ILE A 55 -25.15 -103.86 40.46
CA ILE A 55 -23.75 -104.03 40.87
C ILE A 55 -22.91 -102.92 40.24
N ASP A 56 -21.73 -102.66 40.82
CA ASP A 56 -20.80 -101.68 40.27
C ASP A 56 -20.44 -102.03 38.82
N TYR A 57 -20.45 -101.01 37.95
CA TYR A 57 -20.11 -101.19 36.54
C TYR A 57 -18.60 -101.44 36.38
N ALA A 58 -18.24 -102.66 35.97
CA ALA A 58 -16.87 -102.95 35.56
C ALA A 58 -16.60 -102.33 34.19
N VAL A 59 -15.71 -101.33 34.15
CA VAL A 59 -15.31 -100.65 32.90
C VAL A 59 -14.80 -101.66 31.88
N LYS A 60 -15.39 -101.66 30.68
CA LYS A 60 -15.06 -102.61 29.61
C LYS A 60 -14.09 -101.95 28.63
N GLY A 61 -13.35 -102.77 27.89
CA GLY A 61 -12.42 -102.29 26.86
C GLY A 61 -13.09 -101.38 25.81
N LYS A 62 -14.37 -101.63 25.48
CA LYS A 62 -15.16 -100.76 24.60
C LYS A 62 -15.38 -99.35 25.16
N ASP A 63 -15.53 -99.21 26.48
CA ASP A 63 -15.79 -97.93 27.14
C ASP A 63 -14.50 -97.10 27.16
N MET A 64 -13.36 -97.77 27.38
CA MET A 64 -12.04 -97.15 27.27
C MET A 64 -11.71 -96.73 25.83
N ASN A 65 -12.05 -97.57 24.85
CA ASN A 65 -11.85 -97.24 23.43
C ASN A 65 -12.70 -96.04 23.02
N HIS A 66 -13.97 -95.97 23.44
CA HIS A 66 -14.84 -94.83 23.18
C HIS A 66 -14.34 -93.54 23.85
N LEU A 67 -13.93 -93.60 25.13
CA LEU A 67 -13.34 -92.45 25.81
C LEU A 67 -12.06 -91.97 25.10
N THR A 68 -11.22 -92.91 24.66
CA THR A 68 -9.97 -92.60 23.92
C THR A 68 -10.25 -91.95 22.58
N GLU A 69 -11.21 -92.46 21.83
CA GLU A 69 -11.67 -91.88 20.55
C GLU A 69 -12.17 -90.44 20.77
N VAL A 70 -13.04 -90.23 21.75
CA VAL A 70 -13.57 -88.89 22.07
C VAL A 70 -12.48 -87.93 22.54
N ILE A 71 -11.49 -88.40 23.31
CA ILE A 71 -10.33 -87.58 23.70
C ILE A 71 -9.48 -87.21 22.48
N GLN A 72 -9.21 -88.17 21.58
CA GLN A 72 -8.41 -87.92 20.37
C GLN A 72 -9.10 -86.92 19.44
N ASP A 73 -10.40 -87.10 19.18
CA ASP A 73 -11.18 -86.17 18.36
C ASP A 73 -11.17 -84.76 18.95
N ARG A 74 -11.28 -84.63 20.28
CA ARG A 74 -11.16 -83.34 20.97
C ARG A 74 -9.78 -82.73 20.86
N MET A 75 -8.71 -83.51 21.02
CA MET A 75 -7.35 -83.01 20.84
C MET A 75 -7.12 -82.51 19.40
N ILE A 76 -7.66 -83.22 18.41
CA ILE A 76 -7.61 -82.79 17.00
C ILE A 76 -8.39 -81.49 16.80
N GLU A 77 -9.60 -81.39 17.34
CA GLU A 77 -10.44 -80.18 17.27
C GLU A 77 -9.77 -78.98 17.96
N GLN A 78 -9.24 -79.17 19.17
CA GLN A 78 -8.52 -78.13 19.90
C GLN A 78 -7.27 -77.67 19.15
N ASN A 79 -6.50 -78.58 18.54
CA ASN A 79 -5.35 -78.20 17.73
C ASN A 79 -5.75 -77.36 16.51
N LYS A 80 -6.88 -77.67 15.85
CA LYS A 80 -7.43 -76.81 14.78
C LYS A 80 -7.78 -75.42 15.31
N ASN A 81 -8.42 -75.33 16.47
CA ASN A 81 -8.78 -74.06 17.11
C ASN A 81 -7.54 -73.23 17.49
N ILE A 82 -6.52 -73.85 18.08
CA ILE A 82 -5.25 -73.20 18.44
C ILE A 82 -4.54 -72.66 17.19
N LYS A 83 -4.47 -73.45 16.11
CA LYS A 83 -3.91 -72.98 14.83
C LYS A 83 -4.64 -71.75 14.30
N LYS A 84 -5.98 -71.76 14.37
CA LYS A 84 -6.80 -70.62 13.97
C LYS A 84 -6.52 -69.39 14.83
N ILE A 85 -6.49 -69.54 16.16
CA ILE A 85 -6.14 -68.47 17.10
C ILE A 85 -4.79 -67.83 16.73
N ILE A 86 -3.74 -68.63 16.48
CA ILE A 86 -2.41 -68.13 16.12
C ILE A 86 -2.44 -67.34 14.80
N GLN A 87 -3.18 -67.82 13.80
CA GLN A 87 -3.33 -67.10 12.52
C GLN A 87 -3.98 -65.73 12.71
N GLU A 88 -5.00 -65.63 13.57
CA GLU A 88 -5.68 -64.36 13.82
C GLU A 88 -4.83 -63.38 14.64
N PHE A 89 -3.95 -63.85 15.52
CA PHE A 89 -2.96 -62.98 16.18
C PHE A 89 -2.02 -62.32 15.17
N ASN A 90 -1.65 -63.00 14.09
CA ASN A 90 -0.89 -62.39 13.00
C ASN A 90 -1.72 -61.34 12.26
N THR A 91 -3.01 -61.62 11.99
CA THR A 91 -3.94 -60.65 11.40
C THR A 91 -4.05 -59.37 12.23
N ILE A 92 -4.15 -59.48 13.56
CA ILE A 92 -4.16 -58.33 14.48
C ILE A 92 -2.88 -57.50 14.32
N TYR A 93 -1.72 -58.16 14.32
CA TYR A 93 -0.42 -57.49 14.21
C TYR A 93 -0.28 -56.74 12.88
N GLU A 94 -0.62 -57.39 11.76
CA GLU A 94 -0.61 -56.78 10.44
C GLU A 94 -1.53 -55.56 10.35
N THR A 95 -2.71 -55.63 10.99
CA THR A 95 -3.69 -54.53 11.01
C THR A 95 -3.14 -53.30 11.73
N PHE A 96 -2.52 -53.49 12.89
CA PHE A 96 -1.88 -52.41 13.64
C PHE A 96 -0.68 -51.83 12.90
N GLN A 97 0.12 -52.67 12.23
CA GLN A 97 1.27 -52.19 11.45
C GLN A 97 0.84 -51.34 10.25
N ILE A 98 -0.22 -51.73 9.54
CA ILE A 98 -0.77 -50.95 8.42
C ILE A 98 -1.25 -49.57 8.90
N LEU A 99 -1.95 -49.53 10.04
CA LEU A 99 -2.42 -48.28 10.63
C LEU A 99 -1.25 -47.38 11.03
N ASP A 100 -0.23 -47.93 11.70
CA ASP A 100 0.89 -47.16 12.23
C ASP A 100 1.76 -46.58 11.11
N ASP A 101 2.08 -47.39 10.08
CA ASP A 101 2.89 -46.95 8.93
C ASP A 101 2.22 -45.82 8.14
N ASP A 102 0.90 -45.89 7.93
CA ASP A 102 0.18 -44.87 7.17
C ASP A 102 -0.02 -43.60 8.00
N TYR A 103 -0.43 -43.74 9.26
CA TYR A 103 -0.68 -42.62 10.16
C TYR A 103 0.58 -41.81 10.43
N LEU A 104 1.72 -42.47 10.70
CA LEU A 104 3.01 -41.79 10.90
C LEU A 104 3.51 -41.11 9.63
N LYS A 105 3.29 -41.69 8.44
CA LYS A 105 3.60 -41.05 7.17
C LYS A 105 2.78 -39.79 6.94
N HIS A 106 1.49 -39.82 7.22
CA HIS A 106 0.62 -38.65 7.09
C HIS A 106 1.01 -37.54 8.07
N ILE A 107 1.33 -37.88 9.32
CA ILE A 107 1.86 -36.91 10.30
C ILE A 107 3.15 -36.29 9.78
N SER A 108 4.10 -37.10 9.33
CA SER A 108 5.38 -36.62 8.80
C SER A 108 5.20 -35.71 7.59
N PHE A 109 4.32 -36.09 6.65
CA PHE A 109 3.99 -35.27 5.49
C PHE A 109 3.35 -33.92 5.88
N SER A 110 2.41 -33.95 6.83
CA SER A 110 1.76 -32.74 7.34
C SER A 110 2.77 -31.80 8.01
N LEU A 111 3.68 -32.35 8.84
CA LEU A 111 4.75 -31.59 9.49
C LEU A 111 5.71 -30.98 8.48
N ASN A 112 6.15 -31.74 7.46
CA ASN A 112 7.02 -31.23 6.40
C ASN A 112 6.33 -30.12 5.59
N SER A 113 5.04 -30.27 5.30
CA SER A 113 4.25 -29.26 4.59
C SER A 113 4.08 -27.98 5.42
N ALA A 114 3.79 -28.13 6.72
CA ALA A 114 3.72 -27.03 7.67
C ALA A 114 5.07 -26.31 7.81
N GLN A 115 6.17 -27.06 7.86
CA GLN A 115 7.52 -26.50 7.89
C GLN A 115 7.83 -25.70 6.62
N ALA A 116 7.50 -26.23 5.43
CA ALA A 116 7.71 -25.52 4.18
C ALA A 116 6.85 -24.23 4.09
N ALA A 117 5.61 -24.28 4.57
CA ALA A 117 4.75 -23.10 4.66
C ALA A 117 5.32 -22.05 5.64
N ASN A 118 5.84 -22.49 6.80
CA ASN A 118 6.47 -21.62 7.78
C ASN A 118 7.73 -20.95 7.21
N GLN A 119 8.60 -21.70 6.52
CA GLN A 119 9.78 -21.14 5.86
C GLN A 119 9.42 -20.07 4.81
N LYS A 120 8.38 -20.31 4.01
CA LYS A 120 7.87 -19.29 3.07
C LYS A 120 7.33 -18.05 3.78
N ALA A 121 6.61 -18.24 4.89
CA ALA A 121 6.11 -17.13 5.69
C ALA A 121 7.26 -16.31 6.31
N LEU A 122 8.30 -16.96 6.83
CA LEU A 122 9.50 -16.30 7.35
C LEU A 122 10.24 -15.51 6.26
N GLN A 123 10.36 -16.06 5.06
CA GLN A 123 10.93 -15.34 3.93
C GLN A 123 10.09 -14.10 3.59
N GLY A 124 8.76 -14.24 3.52
CA GLY A 124 7.86 -13.12 3.26
C GLY A 124 7.96 -12.02 4.33
N LEU A 125 8.10 -12.39 5.61
CA LEU A 125 8.32 -11.43 6.70
C LEU A 125 9.63 -10.63 6.51
N LYS A 126 10.71 -11.30 6.09
CA LYS A 126 11.99 -10.64 5.82
C LYS A 126 11.91 -9.67 4.64
N GLU A 127 11.17 -10.04 3.59
CA GLU A 127 10.93 -9.15 2.44
C GLU A 127 10.10 -7.92 2.86
N ILE A 128 9.06 -8.13 3.68
CA ILE A 128 8.24 -7.03 4.25
C ILE A 128 9.11 -6.08 5.09
N GLU A 129 10.00 -6.60 5.94
CA GLU A 129 10.92 -5.78 6.73
C GLU A 129 11.83 -4.93 5.83
N SER A 130 12.35 -5.52 4.74
CA SER A 130 13.13 -4.78 3.74
C SER A 130 12.32 -3.65 3.10
N TYR A 131 11.08 -3.92 2.69
CA TYR A 131 10.20 -2.89 2.12
C TYR A 131 9.86 -1.79 3.13
N GLN A 132 9.64 -2.14 4.40
CA GLN A 132 9.39 -1.14 5.46
C GLN A 132 10.59 -0.21 5.66
N ASN A 133 11.80 -0.75 5.63
CA ASN A 133 13.03 0.06 5.74
C ASN A 133 13.19 0.99 4.54
N GLN A 134 13.00 0.50 3.31
CA GLN A 134 13.03 1.33 2.10
C GLN A 134 11.97 2.44 2.13
N ASN A 135 10.75 2.13 2.55
CA ASN A 135 9.68 3.13 2.68
C ASN A 135 10.01 4.20 3.72
N LYS A 136 10.70 3.83 4.81
CA LYS A 136 11.17 4.79 5.82
C LYS A 136 12.23 5.72 5.26
N GLU A 137 13.16 5.21 4.45
CA GLU A 137 14.16 6.03 3.76
C GLU A 137 13.51 7.00 2.78
N LEU A 138 12.59 6.52 1.93
CA LEU A 138 11.82 7.35 1.00
C LEU A 138 11.03 8.44 1.73
N LEU A 139 10.39 8.11 2.86
CA LEU A 139 9.68 9.09 3.67
C LEU A 139 10.61 10.20 4.18
N ASN A 140 11.80 9.84 4.66
CA ASN A 140 12.79 10.84 5.10
C ASN A 140 13.25 11.73 3.95
N GLU A 141 13.42 11.19 2.75
CA GLU A 141 13.76 11.99 1.57
C GLU A 141 12.65 12.97 1.20
N VAL A 142 11.38 12.54 1.25
CA VAL A 142 10.23 13.41 1.03
C VAL A 142 10.18 14.56 2.05
N LEU A 143 10.41 14.27 3.34
CA LEU A 143 10.44 15.28 4.39
C LEU A 143 11.59 16.29 4.18
N ASN A 144 12.78 15.83 3.80
CA ASN A 144 13.90 16.73 3.49
C ASN A 144 13.61 17.63 2.28
N ASN A 145 12.90 17.10 1.27
CA ASN A 145 12.48 17.87 0.11
C ASN A 145 11.43 18.93 0.50
N GLU A 146 10.48 18.59 1.37
CA GLU A 146 9.51 19.54 1.93
C GLU A 146 10.21 20.71 2.63
N ASP A 147 11.17 20.43 3.51
CA ASP A 147 11.98 21.46 4.19
C ASP A 147 12.73 22.37 3.21
N THR A 148 13.25 21.79 2.13
CA THR A 148 13.96 22.53 1.09
C THR A 148 13.01 23.45 0.32
N ILE A 149 11.83 22.95 -0.04
CA ILE A 149 10.78 23.74 -0.70
C ILE A 149 10.35 24.90 0.19
N LEU A 150 10.13 24.66 1.49
CA LEU A 150 9.77 25.71 2.46
C LEU A 150 10.84 26.82 2.52
N LYS A 151 12.13 26.46 2.54
CA LYS A 151 13.23 27.44 2.51
C LYS A 151 13.21 28.28 1.22
N ILE A 152 12.98 27.64 0.07
CA ILE A 152 12.88 28.34 -1.22
C ILE A 152 11.68 29.29 -1.24
N LEU A 153 10.51 28.84 -0.76
CA LEU A 153 9.30 29.66 -0.68
C LEU A 153 9.50 30.89 0.20
N ASN A 154 10.11 30.73 1.38
CA ASN A 154 10.42 31.86 2.27
C ASN A 154 11.37 32.87 1.62
N LYS A 155 12.35 32.40 0.85
CA LYS A 155 13.25 33.28 0.08
C LYS A 155 12.48 34.02 -1.02
N HIS A 156 11.59 33.35 -1.73
CA HIS A 156 10.76 33.99 -2.76
C HIS A 156 9.81 35.03 -2.15
N ASP A 157 9.19 34.75 -1.01
CA ASP A 157 8.35 35.73 -0.29
C ASP A 157 9.14 36.99 0.06
N SER A 158 10.35 36.83 0.62
CA SER A 158 11.25 37.95 0.92
C SER A 158 11.59 38.79 -0.33
N ILE A 159 11.81 38.14 -1.48
CA ILE A 159 12.04 38.81 -2.76
C ILE A 159 10.79 39.58 -3.21
N LEU A 160 9.60 39.00 -3.09
CA LEU A 160 8.34 39.66 -3.43
C LEU A 160 8.11 40.91 -2.57
N GLN A 161 8.39 40.86 -1.27
CA GLN A 161 8.31 42.03 -0.39
C GLN A 161 9.26 43.15 -0.82
N ASN A 162 10.47 42.79 -1.27
CA ASN A 162 11.41 43.75 -1.83
C ASN A 162 10.89 44.38 -3.13
N PHE A 163 10.28 43.60 -4.02
CA PHE A 163 9.67 44.13 -5.24
C PHE A 163 8.49 45.06 -4.96
N ILE A 164 7.62 44.71 -4.01
CA ILE A 164 6.53 45.59 -3.57
C ILE A 164 7.08 46.92 -3.05
N SER A 165 8.14 46.89 -2.24
CA SER A 165 8.80 48.08 -1.72
C SER A 165 9.39 48.95 -2.84
N GLN A 166 10.04 48.34 -3.83
CA GLN A 166 10.56 49.06 -5.00
C GLN A 166 9.45 49.67 -5.84
N LYS A 167 8.33 48.95 -6.05
CA LYS A 167 7.17 49.46 -6.78
C LYS A 167 6.59 50.70 -6.10
N ASN A 168 6.45 50.66 -4.77
CA ASN A 168 5.98 51.82 -4.00
C ASN A 168 6.91 53.03 -4.17
N ASN A 169 8.23 52.81 -4.15
CA ASN A 169 9.20 53.88 -4.42
C ASN A 169 9.08 54.44 -5.85
N GLN A 170 8.86 53.57 -6.84
CA GLN A 170 8.63 54.00 -8.21
C GLN A 170 7.36 54.86 -8.34
N ASP A 171 6.27 54.47 -7.68
CA ASP A 171 5.02 55.24 -7.68
C ASP A 171 5.21 56.62 -7.02
N TYR A 172 5.98 56.68 -5.94
CA TYR A 172 6.36 57.95 -5.32
C TYR A 172 7.18 58.83 -6.27
N LEU A 173 8.22 58.29 -6.90
CA LEU A 173 9.05 59.03 -7.86
C LEU A 173 8.22 59.54 -9.04
N GLN A 174 7.28 58.72 -9.55
CA GLN A 174 6.38 59.13 -10.62
C GLN A 174 5.50 60.31 -10.20
N SER A 175 4.97 60.31 -8.97
CA SER A 175 4.23 61.44 -8.42
C SER A 175 5.08 62.73 -8.39
N GLN A 176 6.36 62.61 -8.02
CA GLN A 176 7.28 63.74 -7.97
C GLN A 176 7.63 64.26 -9.37
N ILE A 177 7.84 63.36 -10.35
CA ILE A 177 8.04 63.72 -11.76
C ILE A 177 6.84 64.51 -12.28
N ASN A 178 5.62 64.02 -12.06
CA ASN A 178 4.41 64.70 -12.53
C ASN A 178 4.28 66.13 -11.94
N LYS A 179 4.69 66.34 -10.68
CA LYS A 179 4.74 67.68 -10.07
C LYS A 179 5.76 68.59 -10.75
N ILE A 180 6.95 68.07 -11.03
CA ILE A 180 8.03 68.80 -11.71
C ILE A 180 7.59 69.18 -13.14
N GLU A 181 7.02 68.24 -13.90
CA GLU A 181 6.51 68.48 -15.25
C GLU A 181 5.48 69.61 -15.29
N LYS A 182 4.56 69.63 -14.32
CA LYS A 182 3.60 70.73 -14.17
C LYS A 182 4.29 72.07 -13.95
N ASN A 183 5.25 72.13 -13.04
CA ASN A 183 6.00 73.37 -12.75
C ASN A 183 6.81 73.88 -13.95
N ILE A 184 7.38 72.96 -14.75
CA ILE A 184 8.09 73.30 -16.00
C ILE A 184 7.11 73.91 -17.02
N SER A 185 5.92 73.33 -17.20
CA SER A 185 4.89 73.87 -18.10
C SER A 185 4.44 75.28 -17.70
N ASP A 186 4.38 75.57 -16.40
CA ASP A 186 4.06 76.91 -15.92
C ASP A 186 5.22 77.90 -16.15
N THR A 187 6.47 77.43 -16.10
CA THR A 187 7.67 78.25 -16.37
C THR A 187 7.82 78.60 -17.86
N SER A 188 7.50 77.69 -18.79
CA SER A 188 7.58 77.99 -20.23
C SER A 188 6.63 79.11 -20.66
N LYS A 189 5.47 79.23 -20.01
CA LYS A 189 4.52 80.35 -20.23
C LYS A 189 5.11 81.70 -19.81
N TYR A 190 5.96 81.72 -18.79
CA TYR A 190 6.65 82.93 -18.34
C TYR A 190 7.69 83.40 -19.37
N ASP A 191 8.44 82.48 -19.98
CA ASP A 191 9.42 82.81 -21.02
C ASP A 191 8.77 83.42 -22.27
N GLU A 192 7.61 82.89 -22.70
CA GLU A 192 6.84 83.43 -23.82
C GLU A 192 6.33 84.86 -23.53
N LEU A 193 5.80 85.09 -22.32
CA LEU A 193 5.34 86.42 -21.89
C LEU A 193 6.50 87.43 -21.82
N LYS A 194 7.67 87.00 -21.35
CA LYS A 194 8.88 87.84 -21.29
C LYS A 194 9.32 88.29 -22.69
N LEU A 195 9.26 87.40 -23.67
CA LEU A 195 9.64 87.67 -25.06
C LEU A 195 8.69 88.70 -25.71
N LEU A 196 7.38 88.54 -25.51
CA LEU A 196 6.36 89.53 -25.91
C LEU A 196 6.61 90.90 -25.27
N ILE A 197 6.87 90.96 -23.96
CA ILE A 197 7.18 92.21 -23.26
C ILE A 197 8.42 92.88 -23.87
N THR A 198 9.48 92.13 -24.17
CA THR A 198 10.68 92.71 -24.81
C THR A 198 10.42 93.23 -26.22
N GLY A 199 9.59 92.53 -27.00
CA GLY A 199 9.15 92.99 -28.32
C GLY A 199 8.40 94.33 -28.24
N TYR A 200 7.37 94.41 -27.39
CA TYR A 200 6.64 95.67 -27.16
C TYR A 200 7.53 96.79 -26.63
N GLN A 201 8.51 96.49 -25.77
CA GLN A 201 9.49 97.48 -25.31
C GLN A 201 10.35 98.03 -26.46
N SER A 202 10.71 97.20 -27.45
CA SER A 202 11.43 97.66 -28.64
C SER A 202 10.56 98.54 -29.56
N GLU A 203 9.32 98.13 -29.83
CA GLU A 203 8.38 98.89 -30.64
C GLU A 203 8.06 100.26 -30.00
N LEU A 204 7.88 100.31 -28.67
CA LEU A 204 7.69 101.58 -27.98
C LEU A 204 8.90 102.51 -28.10
N LYS A 205 10.14 101.98 -28.16
CA LYS A 205 11.34 102.79 -28.38
C LYS A 205 11.37 103.35 -29.80
N THR A 206 11.04 102.55 -30.81
CA THR A 206 11.02 103.00 -32.21
C THR A 206 9.95 104.07 -32.42
N VAL A 207 8.72 103.85 -31.95
CA VAL A 207 7.62 104.82 -32.04
C VAL A 207 7.94 106.12 -31.28
N LYS A 208 8.61 106.05 -30.13
CA LYS A 208 9.08 107.25 -29.42
C LYS A 208 10.13 108.02 -30.22
N ALA A 209 11.02 107.32 -30.92
CA ALA A 209 12.01 107.96 -31.79
C ALA A 209 11.34 108.62 -33.01
N GLU A 210 10.40 107.93 -33.66
CA GLU A 210 9.62 108.46 -34.80
C GLU A 210 8.79 109.69 -34.40
N SER A 211 8.05 109.62 -33.29
CA SER A 211 7.30 110.78 -32.78
C SER A 211 8.21 111.95 -32.39
N ALA A 212 9.42 111.69 -31.89
CA ALA A 212 10.41 112.74 -31.63
C ALA A 212 10.92 113.37 -32.94
N MET A 213 11.15 112.58 -33.99
CA MET A 213 11.49 113.11 -35.32
C MET A 213 10.36 113.98 -35.87
N LEU A 214 9.10 113.51 -35.80
CA LEU A 214 7.93 114.27 -36.24
C LEU A 214 7.75 115.59 -35.47
N ARG A 215 7.98 115.61 -34.15
CA ARG A 215 7.98 116.87 -33.40
C ARG A 215 9.05 117.83 -33.90
N LYS A 216 10.28 117.35 -34.13
CA LYS A 216 11.36 118.19 -34.67
C LYS A 216 11.02 118.74 -36.06
N THR A 217 10.43 117.93 -36.94
CA THR A 217 10.02 118.41 -38.27
C THR A 217 8.88 119.41 -38.18
N MET A 218 7.87 119.18 -37.33
CA MET A 218 6.82 120.18 -37.08
C MET A 218 7.37 121.51 -36.56
N TYR A 219 8.33 121.48 -35.63
CA TYR A 219 9.01 122.71 -35.17
C TYR A 219 9.70 123.45 -36.33
N ILE A 220 10.37 122.72 -37.23
CA ILE A 220 10.99 123.31 -38.43
C ILE A 220 9.92 123.95 -39.34
N PHE A 221 8.79 123.27 -39.57
CA PHE A 221 7.68 123.82 -40.36
C PHE A 221 7.07 125.08 -39.73
N ILE A 222 6.88 125.11 -38.41
CA ILE A 222 6.37 126.30 -37.70
C ILE A 222 7.33 127.49 -37.89
N ILE A 223 8.63 127.28 -37.71
CA ILE A 223 9.65 128.32 -37.93
C ILE A 223 9.59 128.83 -39.38
N PHE A 224 9.48 127.93 -40.36
CA PHE A 224 9.35 128.30 -41.77
C PHE A 224 8.11 129.17 -42.05
N PHE A 225 6.94 128.80 -41.52
CA PHE A 225 5.71 129.59 -41.66
C PHE A 225 5.83 130.99 -41.05
N VAL A 226 6.45 131.11 -39.86
CA VAL A 226 6.69 132.41 -39.21
C VAL A 226 7.58 133.31 -40.08
N VAL A 227 8.66 132.75 -40.65
CA VAL A 227 9.56 133.49 -41.56
C VAL A 227 8.81 133.95 -42.82
N LEU A 228 8.00 133.07 -43.42
CA LEU A 228 7.19 133.42 -44.59
C LEU A 228 6.20 134.56 -44.28
N PHE A 229 5.54 134.51 -43.13
CA PHE A 229 4.62 135.56 -42.67
C PHE A 229 5.33 136.91 -42.50
N ILE A 230 6.52 136.92 -41.89
CA ILE A 230 7.34 138.13 -41.76
C ILE A 230 7.72 138.70 -43.14
N LEU A 231 8.11 137.83 -44.09
CA LEU A 231 8.42 138.25 -45.46
C LEU A 231 7.23 138.88 -46.17
N THR A 232 6.02 138.33 -46.01
CA THR A 232 4.79 138.92 -46.58
C THR A 232 4.46 140.28 -46.00
N LEU A 233 4.72 140.51 -44.70
CA LEU A 233 4.60 141.83 -44.08
C LEU A 233 5.66 142.81 -44.59
N TYR A 234 6.88 142.35 -44.86
CA TYR A 234 7.97 143.19 -45.34
C TYR A 234 7.78 143.64 -46.80
N TRP A 235 7.24 142.79 -47.66
CA TRP A 235 6.89 143.15 -49.05
C TRP A 235 5.57 143.91 -49.19
N GLY A 236 4.67 143.84 -48.19
CA GLY A 236 3.40 144.55 -48.19
C GLY A 236 3.44 146.02 -47.75
N ILE A 237 4.61 146.57 -47.39
CA ILE A 237 4.76 147.95 -46.85
C ILE A 237 5.57 148.86 -47.81
N ARG A 238 5.57 148.59 -49.12
CA ARG A 238 6.14 149.51 -50.13
C ARG A 238 5.24 149.68 -51.35
#